data_AF-A0A388PWI7-F1
#
_entry.id   AF-A0A388PWI7-F1
#
_cell.length_a   1.000
_cell.length_b   1.000
_cell.length_c   1.000
_cell.angle_alpha   90.00
_cell.angle_beta   90.00
_cell.angle_gamma   90.00
#
_symmetry.space_group_name_H-M   'P 1'
#
loop_
_entity.id
_entity.type
_entity.pdbx_description
1 polymer ?
#
loop_
_entity_poly.entity_id
_entity_poly.type
_entity_poly.pdbx_seq_one_letter_code
_entity_poly.pdbx_strand_id
1 'polypeptide(L)' 'MRPNKKILIVAGGTGGHIYPGIAIADYLKAKGWLITWLGTKHGMENRLIEKKPYQKAMIDISGVRGKSILSC' A
#
# COMPACT_ATOMS: atom_id res chain seq x y z
N MET A 1 24.68 12.52 -9.02
CA MET A 1 23.65 12.33 -7.99
C MET A 1 23.17 10.89 -8.09
N ARG A 2 23.42 10.03 -7.09
CA ARG A 2 22.86 8.65 -7.14
C ARG A 2 21.33 8.79 -7.08
N PRO A 3 20.56 8.07 -7.92
CA PRO A 3 19.12 8.18 -7.88
C PRO A 3 18.64 7.85 -6.46
N ASN A 4 17.81 8.73 -5.88
CA ASN A 4 17.15 8.46 -4.61
C ASN A 4 16.46 7.10 -4.74
N LYS A 5 16.86 6.13 -3.92
CA LYS A 5 16.35 4.76 -4.01
C LYS A 5 14.84 4.80 -3.70
N LYS A 6 14.02 4.37 -4.66
CA LYS A 6 12.56 4.39 -4.56
C LYS A 6 12.04 2.97 -4.46
N ILE A 7 10.98 2.77 -3.67
CA ILE A 7 10.26 1.51 -3.60
C ILE A 7 8.76 1.75 -3.63
N LEU A 8 8.05 0.90 -4.39
CA LEU A 8 6.60 0.79 -4.39
C LEU A 8 6.21 -0.46 -3.61
N ILE A 9 5.38 -0.30 -2.57
CA ILE A 9 4.86 -1.40 -1.77
C ILE A 9 3.38 -1.54 -2.05
N VAL A 10 2.97 -2.71 -2.52
CA VAL A 10 1.57 -3.04 -2.81
C VAL A 10 1.11 -4.07 -1.79
N ALA A 11 0.20 -3.67 -0.91
CA ALA A 11 -0.41 -4.58 0.05
C ALA A 11 -1.84 -4.13 0.35
N GLY A 12 -2.77 -5.09 0.35
CA GLY A 12 -4.18 -4.89 0.62
C GLY A 12 -4.82 -6.20 1.10
N GLY A 13 -6.06 -6.13 1.59
CA GLY A 13 -6.76 -7.27 2.17
C GLY A 13 -6.73 -7.26 3.70
N THR A 14 -6.30 -8.35 4.34
CA THR A 14 -6.24 -8.46 5.80
C THR A 14 -4.85 -8.08 6.35
N GLY A 15 -4.75 -7.91 7.67
CA GLY A 15 -3.53 -7.45 8.35
C GLY A 15 -2.27 -8.27 8.07
N GLY A 16 -2.40 -9.56 7.70
CA GLY A 16 -1.28 -10.48 7.54
C GLY A 16 -0.19 -10.03 6.57
N HIS A 17 -0.55 -9.31 5.49
CA HIS A 17 0.42 -8.76 4.53
C HIS A 17 0.72 -7.28 4.76
N ILE A 18 -0.20 -6.56 5.41
CA ILE A 18 -0.07 -5.12 5.66
C ILE A 18 1.02 -4.85 6.70
N TYR A 19 1.00 -5.55 7.84
CA TYR A 19 1.97 -5.31 8.93
C TYR A 19 3.43 -5.60 8.52
N PRO A 20 3.75 -6.73 7.85
CA PRO A 20 5.11 -6.96 7.35
C PRO A 20 5.53 -5.91 6.32
N GLY A 21 4.62 -5.50 5.43
CA GLY A 21 4.87 -4.44 4.47
C GLY A 21 5.22 -3.11 5.14
N ILE A 22 4.50 -2.75 6.21
CA ILE A 22 4.79 -1.56 7.02
C ILE A 22 6.16 -1.67 7.69
N ALA A 23 6.51 -2.82 8.27
CA ALA A 23 7.81 -3.02 8.93
C ALA A 23 8.98 -2.83 7.96
N ILE A 24 8.86 -3.39 6.75
CA ILE A 24 9.86 -3.21 5.67
C ILE A 24 9.91 -1.75 5.22
N ALA A 25 8.76 -1.09 5.10
CA ALA A 25 8.67 0.32 4.74
C ALA A 25 9.38 1.21 5.77
N ASP A 26 9.11 1.02 7.06
CA ASP A 26 9.73 1.77 8.15
C ASP A 26 11.25 1.59 8.14
N TYR A 27 11.73 0.36 7.94
CA TYR A 27 13.17 0.06 7.83
C TYR A 27 13.85 0.75 6.63
N LEU A 28 13.23 0.72 5.46
CA LEU A 28 13.78 1.34 4.26
C LEU A 28 13.70 2.87 4.33
N LYS A 29 12.65 3.41 4.94
CA LYS A 29 12.52 4.85 5.22
C LYS A 29 13.67 5.35 6.08
N ALA A 30 14.03 4.60 7.14
CA ALA A 30 15.18 4.93 7.99
C ALA A 30 16.52 4.93 7.22
N LYS A 31 16.62 4.15 6.14
CA LYS A 31 17.77 4.15 5.21
C LYS A 31 17.71 5.26 4.13
N GLY A 32 16.77 6.19 4.23
CA GLY A 32 16.61 7.31 3.30
C GLY A 32 15.94 6.95 1.97
N TRP A 33 15.21 5.83 1.92
CA TRP A 33 14.46 5.46 0.71
C TRP A 33 13.17 6.28 0.57
N LEU A 34 12.80 6.57 -0.67
CA LEU A 34 11.50 7.13 -1.01
C LEU A 34 10.49 5.99 -1.13
N ILE A 35 9.43 6.06 -0.32
CA ILE A 35 8.46 4.98 -0.20
C ILE A 35 7.12 5.46 -0.74
N THR A 36 6.58 4.69 -1.68
CA THR A 36 5.21 4.83 -2.18
C THR A 36 4.42 3.58 -1.80
N TRP A 37 3.31 3.76 -1.12
CA TRP A 37 2.36 2.69 -0.79
C TRP A 37 1.20 2.71 -1.77
N LEU A 38 0.95 1.58 -2.44
CA LEU A 38 -0.21 1.36 -3.30
C LEU A 38 -1.26 0.55 -2.54
N GLY A 39 -2.38 1.19 -2.22
CA GLY A 39 -3.51 0.57 -1.51
C GLY A 39 -4.81 0.66 -2.29
N THR A 40 -5.85 -0.02 -1.80
CA THR A 40 -7.21 0.09 -2.36
C THR A 40 -8.00 1.14 -1.59
N LYS A 41 -8.91 1.89 -2.23
CA LYS A 41 -9.73 2.90 -1.53
C LYS A 41 -10.63 2.34 -0.41
N HIS A 42 -10.95 1.04 -0.45
CA HIS A 42 -11.98 0.44 0.42
C HIS A 42 -11.43 -0.52 1.48
N GLY A 43 -10.12 -0.75 1.52
CA GLY A 43 -9.53 -1.70 2.46
C GLY A 43 -9.15 -1.11 3.82
N MET A 44 -9.03 -1.99 4.83
CA MET A 44 -8.62 -1.62 6.19
C MET A 44 -7.20 -1.01 6.23
N GLU A 45 -6.36 -1.29 5.23
CA GLU A 45 -5.02 -0.74 5.10
C GLU A 45 -4.99 0.79 5.13
N ASN A 46 -6.06 1.45 4.66
CA ASN A 46 -6.07 2.91 4.55
C ASN A 46 -5.88 3.59 5.89
N ARG A 47 -6.56 3.11 6.94
CA ARG A 47 -6.43 3.68 8.29
C ARG A 47 -5.04 3.48 8.88
N LEU A 48 -4.40 2.35 8.57
CA LEU A 48 -3.06 2.01 9.07
C LEU A 48 -1.98 2.84 8.38
N ILE A 49 -2.12 3.04 7.07
CA ILE A 49 -1.15 3.76 6.24
C ILE A 49 -1.37 5.27 6.27
N GLU A 50 -2.60 5.74 6.55
CA GLU A 50 -2.93 7.16 6.60
C GLU A 50 -2.02 7.94 7.56
N LYS A 51 -1.73 7.36 8.73
CA LYS A 51 -0.89 7.95 9.78
C LYS A 51 0.62 7.83 9.53
N LYS A 52 1.05 7.20 8.44
CA LYS A 52 2.47 6.92 8.16
C LYS A 52 3.08 7.97 7.20
N PRO A 53 4.39 8.27 7.33
CA PRO A 53 5.09 9.29 6.52
C PRO A 53 5.52 8.76 5.13
N TYR A 54 4.58 8.12 4.42
CA TYR A 54 4.79 7.52 3.11
C TYR A 54 4.00 8.28 2.04
N GLN A 55 4.47 8.24 0.80
CA GLN A 55 3.63 8.64 -0.33
C GLN A 55 2.54 7.58 -0.51
N LYS A 56 1.31 8.00 -0.77
CA LYS A 56 0.15 7.13 -0.89
C LYS A 56 -0.41 7.23 -2.30
N ALA A 57 -0.46 6.12 -3.00
CA ALA A 57 -1.16 5.96 -4.27
C ALA A 57 -2.36 5.05 -4.02
N MET A 58 -3.55 5.49 -4.41
CA MET A 58 -4.80 4.78 -4.18
C MET A 58 -5.36 4.35 -5.51
N ILE A 59 -5.67 3.07 -5.66
CA ILE A 59 -6.35 2.54 -6.85
C ILE A 59 -7.78 2.15 -6.50
N ASP A 60 -8.68 2.45 -7.43
CA ASP A 60 -10.08 2.09 -7.34
C ASP A 60 -10.26 0.69 -7.90
N ILE A 61 -9.81 -0.30 -7.13
CA ILE A 61 -9.94 -1.72 -7.48
C ILE A 61 -10.81 -2.39 -6.43
N SER A 62 -11.95 -2.92 -6.90
CA SER A 62 -12.82 -3.78 -6.11
C SER A 62 -12.65 -5.20 -6.65
N GLY A 63 -12.48 -6.18 -5.75
CA GLY A 63 -12.29 -7.57 -6.16
C GLY A 63 -13.50 -8.08 -6.94
N VAL A 64 -13.26 -8.71 -8.08
CA VAL A 64 -14.29 -9.40 -8.89
C VAL A 64 -14.72 -10.72 -8.25
N ARG A 65 -14.06 -11.13 -7.16
CA ARG A 65 -14.33 -12.40 -6.47
C ARG A 65 -15.70 -12.32 -5.77
N GLY A 66 -16.72 -12.89 -6.42
CA GLY A 66 -18.10 -12.94 -5.94
C GLY A 66 -19.08 -11.98 -6.62
N LYS A 67 -18.65 -11.19 -7.63
CA LYS A 67 -19.57 -10.37 -8.44
C LYS A 67 -19.72 -10.98 -9.84
N SER A 68 -20.95 -11.37 -10.17
CA SER A 68 -21.36 -11.71 -11.54
C SER A 68 -21.21 -10.50 -12.45
N ILE A 69 -20.92 -10.73 -13.73
CA ILE A 69 -20.79 -9.76 -14.84
C ILE A 69 -22.03 -8.85 -15.02
N LEU A 70 -23.10 -9.07 -14.26
CA LEU A 70 -24.40 -8.41 -14.35
C LEU A 70 -24.61 -7.25 -13.36
N SER A 71 -23.63 -6.90 -12.52
CA SER A 71 -23.75 -5.74 -11.62
C SER A 71 -22.79 -4.63 -12.06
N CYS A 72 -23.07 -4.06 -13.24
CA CYS A 72 -22.52 -2.77 -13.69
C CYS A 72 -23.47 -1.66 -13.23
#